data_AF-A0A534UA93-F1
#
_entry.id   AF-A0A534UA93-F1
#
_cell.length_a   1.000
_cell.length_b   1.000
_cell.length_c   1.000
_cell.angle_alpha   90.00
_cell.angle_beta   90.00
_cell.angle_gamma   90.00
#
_symmetry.space_group_name_H-M   'P 1'
#
loop_
_entity.id
_entity.type
_entity.pdbx_description
1 polymer ?
#
loop_
_entity_poly.entity_id
_entity_poly.type
_entity_poly.pdbx_seq_one_letter_code
_entity_poly.pdbx_strand_id
1 'polypeptide(L)'
;MKSSKDDKEKLEQALKTGEGKDFYRRELEKMGWQITSVNYDKPDYLEYEIVKGDQTFEVQIDLDKNSHKATKVDVTTNVWQTEATKQALKNGKKVAYPTRTTANPQRFSERDRMKSSKNEKEKLEQALKTGEDKDFYRRELEKMGWKITSVNYDKPDYVEYEIVKKDSTYEVQIDLDKNSHKAKKVDVTTNVWKTDATENALKQQQARR
;
A
#
# COMPACT_ATOMS: atom_id res chain seq x y z
N MET A 1 -5.85 25.77 -13.50
CA MET A 1 -5.80 24.42 -12.91
C MET A 1 -6.31 24.52 -11.48
N LYS A 2 -7.45 23.89 -11.14
CA LYS A 2 -7.83 23.68 -9.73
C LYS A 2 -6.91 22.60 -9.18
N SER A 3 -6.26 22.83 -8.05
CA SER A 3 -5.23 21.91 -7.55
C SER A 3 -5.87 20.65 -6.97
N SER A 4 -5.23 19.49 -7.09
CA SER A 4 -5.68 18.22 -6.49
C SER A 4 -5.92 18.33 -4.97
N LYS A 5 -5.18 19.22 -4.30
CA LYS A 5 -5.35 19.51 -2.87
C LYS A 5 -6.71 20.13 -2.58
N ASP A 6 -7.18 21.05 -3.44
CA ASP A 6 -8.45 21.75 -3.26
C ASP A 6 -9.65 20.79 -3.36
N ASP A 7 -9.55 19.75 -4.19
CA ASP A 7 -10.63 18.79 -4.41
C ASP A 7 -10.65 17.70 -3.33
N LYS A 8 -9.48 17.30 -2.82
CA LYS A 8 -9.38 16.45 -1.63
C LYS A 8 -10.02 17.13 -0.41
N GLU A 9 -9.65 18.38 -0.13
CA GLU A 9 -10.19 19.13 1.02
C GLU A 9 -11.72 19.30 0.92
N LYS A 10 -12.26 19.54 -0.28
CA LYS A 10 -13.71 19.60 -0.48
C LYS A 10 -14.41 18.26 -0.24
N LEU A 11 -13.79 17.15 -0.64
CA LEU A 11 -14.32 15.82 -0.35
C LEU A 11 -14.34 15.57 1.15
N GLU A 12 -13.25 15.85 1.87
CA GLU A 12 -13.17 15.70 3.32
C GLU A 12 -14.21 16.55 4.06
N GLN A 13 -14.49 17.76 3.57
CA GLN A 13 -15.52 18.63 4.14
C GLN A 13 -16.95 18.14 3.85
N ALA A 14 -17.21 17.62 2.64
CA ALA A 14 -18.55 17.19 2.23
C ALA A 14 -18.93 15.82 2.79
N LEU A 15 -17.97 14.89 2.89
CA LEU A 15 -18.16 13.52 3.34
C LEU A 15 -18.07 13.42 4.87
N LYS A 16 -18.99 14.08 5.56
CA LYS A 16 -19.07 14.10 7.02
C LYS A 16 -19.35 12.72 7.63
N THR A 17 -19.00 12.54 8.90
CA THR A 17 -19.39 11.37 9.72
C THR A 17 -20.86 11.44 10.16
N GLY A 18 -21.37 10.39 10.78
CA GLY A 18 -22.75 10.29 11.28
C GLY A 18 -23.81 9.91 10.24
N GLU A 19 -23.40 9.74 8.99
CA GLU A 19 -24.27 9.38 7.87
C GLU A 19 -24.16 7.89 7.50
N GLY A 20 -25.16 7.38 6.77
CA GLY A 20 -25.16 5.99 6.27
C GLY A 20 -24.59 5.87 4.85
N LYS A 21 -24.35 4.64 4.39
CA LYS A 21 -23.73 4.36 3.07
C LYS A 21 -24.37 5.10 1.88
N ASP A 22 -25.70 5.16 1.84
CA ASP A 22 -26.44 5.82 0.75
C ASP A 22 -26.17 7.32 0.64
N PHE A 23 -25.83 7.98 1.76
CA PHE A 23 -25.43 9.39 1.74
C PHE A 23 -24.16 9.57 0.93
N TYR A 24 -23.11 8.78 1.22
CA TYR A 24 -21.81 8.94 0.59
C TYR A 24 -21.86 8.74 -0.92
N ARG A 25 -22.58 7.71 -1.38
CA ARG A 25 -22.79 7.50 -2.80
C ARG A 25 -23.45 8.72 -3.46
N ARG A 26 -24.57 9.19 -2.90
CA ARG A 26 -25.31 10.33 -3.48
C ARG A 26 -24.50 11.62 -3.46
N GLU A 27 -23.77 11.89 -2.37
CA GLU A 27 -23.00 13.13 -2.24
C GLU A 27 -21.82 13.14 -3.21
N LEU A 28 -21.13 12.01 -3.38
CA LEU A 28 -20.09 11.84 -4.40
C LEU A 28 -20.64 12.09 -5.81
N GLU A 29 -21.76 11.44 -6.17
CA GLU A 29 -22.41 11.61 -7.49
C GLU A 29 -22.85 13.06 -7.72
N LYS A 30 -23.43 13.71 -6.70
CA LYS A 30 -23.86 15.12 -6.74
C LYS A 30 -22.68 16.08 -6.93
N MET A 31 -21.52 15.77 -6.36
CA MET A 31 -20.28 16.53 -6.54
C MET A 31 -19.59 16.25 -7.89
N GLY A 32 -20.16 15.37 -8.71
CA GLY A 32 -19.65 15.00 -10.03
C GLY A 32 -18.54 13.94 -10.00
N TRP A 33 -18.37 13.25 -8.87
CA TRP A 33 -17.47 12.11 -8.76
C TRP A 33 -18.17 10.85 -9.25
N GLN A 34 -17.43 10.03 -9.99
CA GLN A 34 -17.89 8.72 -10.44
C GLN A 34 -17.25 7.65 -9.57
N ILE A 35 -18.06 6.74 -9.04
CA ILE A 35 -17.56 5.56 -8.33
C ILE A 35 -17.20 4.50 -9.38
N THR A 36 -15.92 4.17 -9.47
CA THR A 36 -15.37 3.22 -10.47
C THR A 36 -15.15 1.84 -9.87
N SER A 37 -14.93 1.76 -8.56
CA SER A 37 -14.75 0.52 -7.82
C SER A 37 -15.40 0.60 -6.44
N VAL A 38 -15.91 -0.54 -5.97
CA VAL A 38 -16.24 -0.75 -4.57
C VAL A 38 -15.29 -1.82 -4.05
N ASN A 39 -14.22 -1.41 -3.37
CA ASN A 39 -13.21 -2.35 -2.86
C ASN A 39 -13.76 -3.13 -1.67
N TYR A 40 -14.49 -2.46 -0.78
CA TYR A 40 -15.16 -3.10 0.35
C TYR A 40 -16.59 -2.61 0.51
N ASP A 41 -17.48 -3.54 0.80
CA ASP A 41 -18.85 -3.25 1.24
C ASP A 41 -19.24 -4.24 2.35
N LYS A 42 -18.95 -3.86 3.59
CA LYS A 42 -19.15 -4.65 4.82
C LYS A 42 -20.04 -3.88 5.79
N PRO A 43 -20.70 -4.52 6.76
CA PRO A 43 -21.56 -3.83 7.73
C PRO A 43 -20.89 -2.67 8.48
N ASP A 44 -19.57 -2.79 8.71
CA ASP A 44 -18.72 -1.86 9.46
C ASP A 44 -17.69 -1.10 8.59
N TYR A 45 -17.66 -1.35 7.29
CA TYR A 45 -16.64 -0.75 6.43
C TYR A 45 -17.08 -0.62 4.97
N LEU A 46 -16.80 0.52 4.37
CA LEU A 46 -17.08 0.80 2.97
C LEU A 46 -15.85 1.48 2.35
N GLU A 47 -15.46 1.05 1.16
CA GLU A 47 -14.34 1.64 0.43
C GLU A 47 -14.65 1.79 -1.05
N TYR A 48 -14.47 3.00 -1.57
CA TYR A 48 -14.67 3.33 -2.98
C TYR A 48 -13.39 3.83 -3.62
N GLU A 49 -13.21 3.52 -4.90
CA GLU A 49 -12.37 4.33 -5.79
C GLU A 49 -13.28 5.28 -6.57
N ILE A 50 -12.88 6.55 -6.63
CA ILE A 50 -13.64 7.60 -7.31
C ILE A 50 -12.78 8.33 -8.34
N VAL A 51 -13.43 8.83 -9.40
CA VAL A 51 -12.79 9.58 -10.49
C VAL A 51 -13.58 10.85 -10.83
N LYS A 52 -12.86 11.94 -11.10
CA LYS A 52 -13.40 13.18 -11.67
C LYS A 52 -12.33 13.86 -12.53
N GLY A 53 -12.57 13.93 -13.83
CA GLY A 53 -11.55 14.39 -14.78
C GLY A 53 -10.35 13.44 -14.77
N ASP A 54 -9.17 13.99 -14.54
CA ASP A 54 -7.89 13.27 -14.42
C ASP A 54 -7.52 12.90 -12.97
N GLN A 55 -8.40 13.18 -12.01
CA GLN A 55 -8.17 12.92 -10.59
C GLN A 55 -8.83 11.62 -10.13
N THR A 56 -8.19 10.95 -9.18
CA THR A 56 -8.76 9.81 -8.46
C THR A 56 -8.38 9.80 -6.99
N PHE A 57 -9.31 9.35 -6.15
CA PHE A 57 -9.12 9.16 -4.72
C PHE A 57 -9.73 7.83 -4.28
N GLU A 58 -9.25 7.33 -3.15
CA GLU A 58 -9.90 6.27 -2.40
C GLU A 58 -10.65 6.90 -1.22
N VAL A 59 -11.91 6.53 -1.05
CA VAL A 59 -12.76 6.99 0.06
C VAL A 59 -13.01 5.81 0.97
N GLN A 60 -12.48 5.89 2.19
CA GLN A 60 -12.59 4.87 3.22
C GLN A 60 -13.55 5.34 4.31
N ILE A 61 -14.55 4.53 4.62
CA ILE A 61 -15.59 4.88 5.58
C ILE A 61 -15.69 3.75 6.60
N ASP A 62 -15.34 4.05 7.85
CA ASP A 62 -15.57 3.16 8.99
C ASP A 62 -16.98 3.41 9.54
N LEU A 63 -17.76 2.36 9.74
CA LEU A 63 -19.13 2.44 10.23
C LEU A 63 -19.28 1.72 11.57
N ASP A 64 -20.09 2.29 12.44
CA ASP A 64 -20.55 1.59 13.63
C ASP A 64 -21.48 0.42 13.23
N LYS A 65 -21.23 -0.76 13.80
CA LYS A 65 -21.93 -2.01 13.45
C LYS A 65 -23.42 -1.99 13.75
N ASN A 66 -23.84 -1.21 14.74
CA ASN A 66 -25.21 -1.23 15.25
C ASN A 66 -26.06 -0.16 14.56
N SER A 67 -25.54 1.06 14.49
CA SER A 67 -26.24 2.21 13.92
C SER A 67 -26.06 2.33 12.41
N HIS A 68 -25.08 1.62 11.83
CA HIS A 68 -24.65 1.74 10.42
C HIS A 68 -24.32 3.18 10.02
N LYS A 69 -23.90 4.00 10.99
CA LYS A 69 -23.45 5.37 10.78
C LYS A 69 -21.94 5.43 10.74
N ALA A 70 -21.40 6.25 9.86
CA ALA A 70 -19.96 6.43 9.76
C ALA A 70 -19.40 7.06 11.03
N THR A 71 -18.35 6.47 11.56
CA THR A 71 -17.56 6.99 12.69
C THR A 71 -16.31 7.69 12.20
N LYS A 72 -15.82 7.33 11.00
CA LYS A 72 -14.66 7.95 10.36
C LYS A 72 -14.82 7.92 8.85
N VAL A 73 -14.36 8.99 8.20
CA VAL A 73 -14.25 9.07 6.75
C VAL A 73 -12.86 9.60 6.42
N ASP A 74 -12.10 8.86 5.61
CA ASP A 74 -10.79 9.26 5.12
C ASP A 74 -10.82 9.33 3.58
N VAL A 75 -10.21 10.38 3.03
CA VAL A 75 -9.97 10.50 1.58
C VAL A 75 -8.47 10.41 1.34
N THR A 76 -8.05 9.39 0.60
CA THR A 76 -6.63 9.12 0.35
C THR A 76 -6.33 9.13 -1.14
N THR A 77 -5.06 9.30 -1.48
CA THR A 77 -4.60 9.13 -2.85
C THR A 77 -4.86 7.70 -3.29
N ASN A 78 -5.38 7.51 -4.51
CA ASN A 78 -5.59 6.19 -5.09
C ASN A 78 -4.36 5.75 -5.89
N VAL A 79 -3.36 5.19 -5.20
CA VAL A 79 -2.11 4.73 -5.82
C VAL A 79 -2.29 3.37 -6.48
N TRP A 80 -3.00 2.45 -5.82
CA TRP A 80 -3.24 1.09 -6.31
C TRP A 80 -4.62 0.94 -6.97
N GLN A 81 -4.75 1.50 -8.16
CA GLN A 81 -6.02 1.59 -8.88
C GLN A 81 -6.49 0.24 -9.43
N THR A 82 -7.80 -0.01 -9.35
CA THR A 82 -8.45 -1.04 -10.17
C THR A 82 -8.37 -0.74 -11.67
N GLU A 83 -8.53 -1.77 -12.50
CA GLU A 83 -8.60 -1.60 -13.96
C GLU A 83 -9.77 -0.71 -14.40
N ALA A 84 -10.90 -0.76 -13.68
CA ALA A 84 -12.05 0.11 -13.95
C ALA A 84 -11.69 1.58 -13.77
N THR A 85 -11.01 1.93 -12.67
CA THR A 85 -10.51 3.29 -12.42
C THR A 85 -9.50 3.74 -13.47
N LYS A 86 -8.52 2.89 -13.81
CA LYS A 86 -7.54 3.20 -14.87
C LYS A 86 -8.21 3.49 -16.20
N GLN A 87 -9.23 2.71 -16.57
CA GLN A 87 -10.00 2.92 -17.79
C GLN A 87 -10.81 4.21 -17.75
N ALA A 88 -11.43 4.54 -16.61
CA ALA A 88 -12.18 5.77 -16.43
C ALA A 88 -11.28 7.02 -16.59
N LEU A 89 -10.08 6.99 -16.00
CA LEU A 89 -9.08 8.05 -16.13
C LEU A 89 -8.62 8.24 -17.58
N LYS A 90 -8.44 7.15 -18.34
CA LYS A 90 -8.04 7.22 -19.76
C LYS A 90 -9.13 7.76 -20.67
N ASN A 91 -10.37 7.32 -20.45
CA ASN A 91 -11.46 7.58 -21.38
C ASN A 91 -12.21 8.88 -21.05
N GLY A 92 -12.14 9.36 -19.80
CA GLY A 92 -12.88 10.54 -19.32
C GLY A 92 -14.41 10.40 -19.40
N LYS A 93 -14.91 9.20 -19.69
CA LYS A 93 -16.34 8.93 -19.89
C LYS A 93 -17.00 8.48 -18.59
N LYS A 94 -18.30 8.76 -18.48
CA LYS A 94 -19.13 8.28 -17.38
C LYS A 94 -19.14 6.76 -17.33
N VAL A 95 -18.71 6.18 -16.21
CA VAL A 95 -18.83 4.74 -15.94
C VAL A 95 -20.16 4.43 -15.25
N ALA A 96 -20.66 3.21 -15.47
CA ALA A 96 -21.77 2.69 -14.68
C ALA A 96 -21.30 2.37 -13.25
N TYR A 97 -22.20 2.55 -12.27
CA TYR A 97 -21.89 2.20 -10.89
C TYR A 97 -21.60 0.69 -10.76
N PRO A 98 -20.56 0.27 -10.01
CA PRO A 98 -20.22 -1.14 -9.85
C PRO A 98 -21.33 -1.92 -9.15
N THR A 99 -21.74 -3.04 -9.73
CA THR A 99 -22.81 -3.89 -9.15
C THR A 99 -22.30 -4.91 -8.14
N ARG A 100 -20.98 -5.03 -7.99
CA ARG A 100 -20.32 -5.97 -7.09
C ARG A 100 -19.04 -5.36 -6.52
N THR A 101 -18.60 -5.90 -5.39
CA THR A 101 -17.29 -5.59 -4.83
C THR A 101 -16.17 -6.13 -5.71
N THR A 102 -15.02 -5.45 -5.66
CA THR A 102 -13.82 -5.84 -6.40
C THR A 102 -13.25 -7.15 -5.87
N ALA A 103 -12.85 -8.03 -6.79
CA ALA A 103 -12.17 -9.26 -6.45
C ALA A 103 -10.75 -8.97 -5.93
N ASN A 104 -10.35 -9.61 -4.82
CA ASN A 104 -9.07 -9.40 -4.14
C ASN A 104 -8.81 -7.92 -3.78
N PRO A 105 -9.71 -7.28 -3.01
CA PRO A 105 -9.65 -5.85 -2.73
C PRO A 105 -8.39 -5.41 -1.97
N GLN A 106 -7.70 -6.33 -1.28
CA GLN A 106 -6.41 -6.08 -0.62
C GLN A 106 -5.31 -5.65 -1.61
N ARG A 107 -5.49 -5.90 -2.91
CA ARG A 107 -4.55 -5.47 -3.95
C ARG A 107 -4.67 -3.98 -4.27
N PHE A 108 -5.82 -3.39 -3.95
CA PHE A 108 -6.20 -2.05 -4.39
C PHE A 108 -6.39 -1.08 -3.21
N SER A 109 -6.86 -1.59 -2.06
CA SER A 109 -7.04 -0.80 -0.84
C SER A 109 -5.72 -0.23 -0.33
N GLU A 110 -5.57 1.09 -0.38
CA GLU A 110 -4.42 1.82 0.16
C GLU A 110 -4.17 1.44 1.63
N ARG A 111 -5.25 1.31 2.41
CA ARG A 111 -5.20 0.93 3.82
C ARG A 111 -4.59 -0.46 4.03
N ASP A 112 -5.03 -1.46 3.26
CA ASP A 112 -4.50 -2.82 3.37
C ASP A 112 -3.03 -2.90 2.94
N ARG A 113 -2.68 -2.17 1.89
CA ARG A 113 -1.31 -2.11 1.35
C ARG A 113 -0.36 -1.49 2.37
N MET A 114 -0.76 -0.37 2.96
CA MET A 114 0.02 0.32 4.00
C MET A 114 0.14 -0.52 5.27
N LYS A 115 -0.96 -1.16 5.71
CA LYS A 115 -0.95 -2.06 6.87
C LYS A 115 -0.04 -3.28 6.64
N SER A 116 -0.10 -3.89 5.45
CA SER A 116 0.76 -5.02 5.10
C SER A 116 2.23 -4.61 5.11
N SER A 117 2.57 -3.49 4.46
CA SER A 117 3.94 -2.99 4.44
C SER A 117 4.47 -2.71 5.84
N LYS A 118 3.70 -1.99 6.68
CA LYS A 118 4.08 -1.72 8.08
C LYS A 118 4.33 -3.01 8.86
N ASN A 119 3.40 -3.96 8.78
CA ASN A 119 3.55 -5.25 9.47
C ASN A 119 4.76 -6.06 8.97
N GLU A 120 5.06 -6.02 7.67
CA GLU A 120 6.22 -6.72 7.11
C GLU A 120 7.54 -6.09 7.57
N LYS A 121 7.60 -4.75 7.61
CA LYS A 121 8.77 -4.03 8.14
C LYS A 121 8.98 -4.34 9.62
N GLU A 122 7.94 -4.23 10.46
CA GLU A 122 8.04 -4.54 11.89
C GLU A 122 8.50 -5.99 12.13
N LYS A 123 8.01 -6.95 11.34
CA LYS A 123 8.45 -8.35 11.42
C LYS A 123 9.91 -8.54 11.04
N LEU A 124 10.40 -7.81 10.02
CA LEU A 124 11.81 -7.82 9.66
C LEU A 124 12.66 -7.24 10.79
N GLU A 125 12.30 -6.07 11.31
CA GLU A 125 13.03 -5.43 12.42
C GLU A 125 13.07 -6.31 13.68
N GLN A 126 11.98 -7.04 13.98
CA GLN A 126 11.93 -7.97 15.11
C GLN A 126 12.77 -9.23 14.88
N ALA A 127 12.79 -9.77 13.66
CA ALA A 127 13.51 -11.01 13.36
C ALA A 127 15.02 -10.79 13.20
N LEU A 128 15.42 -9.64 12.66
CA LEU A 128 16.81 -9.30 12.37
C LEU A 128 17.48 -8.63 13.57
N LYS A 129 17.55 -9.36 14.69
CA LYS A 129 18.23 -8.93 15.93
C LYS A 129 19.71 -8.64 15.71
N THR A 130 20.32 -7.80 16.53
CA THR A 130 21.78 -7.58 16.55
C THR A 130 22.54 -8.76 17.17
N GLY A 131 23.87 -8.75 17.08
CA GLY A 131 24.76 -9.75 17.69
C GLY A 131 24.98 -11.02 16.85
N GLU A 132 24.40 -11.09 15.66
CA GLU A 132 24.55 -12.22 14.74
C GLU A 132 25.47 -11.89 13.57
N ASP A 133 25.91 -12.90 12.82
CA ASP A 133 26.79 -12.74 11.65
C ASP A 133 26.00 -12.66 10.33
N LYS A 134 26.71 -12.33 9.24
CA LYS A 134 26.12 -12.18 7.89
C LYS A 134 25.33 -13.41 7.43
N ASP A 135 25.80 -14.61 7.77
CA ASP A 135 25.19 -15.86 7.32
C ASP A 135 23.89 -16.16 8.07
N PHE A 136 23.78 -15.77 9.35
CA PHE A 136 22.50 -15.76 10.06
C PHE A 136 21.47 -14.91 9.31
N TYR A 137 21.79 -13.65 8.98
CA TYR A 137 20.83 -12.74 8.36
C TYR A 137 20.36 -13.22 6.99
N ARG A 138 21.27 -13.73 6.15
CA ARG A 138 20.91 -14.33 4.85
C ARG A 138 19.88 -15.45 5.03
N ARG A 139 20.17 -16.39 5.93
CA ARG A 139 19.29 -17.55 6.19
C ARG A 139 17.96 -17.14 6.80
N GLU A 140 17.95 -16.19 7.73
CA GLU A 140 16.70 -15.77 8.37
C GLU A 140 15.78 -15.04 7.39
N LEU A 141 16.34 -14.20 6.51
CA LEU A 141 15.60 -13.57 5.41
C LEU A 141 14.96 -14.61 4.49
N GLU A 142 15.74 -15.59 4.03
CA GLU A 142 15.26 -16.68 3.16
C GLU A 142 14.18 -17.53 3.82
N LYS A 143 14.38 -17.89 5.10
CA LYS A 143 13.41 -18.62 5.92
C LYS A 143 12.09 -17.86 6.10
N MET A 144 12.15 -16.53 6.19
CA MET A 144 10.98 -15.66 6.20
C MET A 144 10.33 -15.50 4.81
N GLY A 145 10.88 -16.12 3.77
CA GLY A 145 10.39 -16.08 2.39
C GLY A 145 10.78 -14.82 1.64
N TRP A 146 11.79 -14.07 2.12
CA TRP A 146 12.39 -12.98 1.38
C TRP A 146 13.46 -13.52 0.45
N LYS A 147 13.45 -13.05 -0.79
CA LYS A 147 14.51 -13.32 -1.75
C LYS A 147 15.48 -12.14 -1.73
N ILE A 148 16.77 -12.39 -1.49
CA ILE A 148 17.82 -11.40 -1.71
C ILE A 148 18.03 -11.27 -3.23
N THR A 149 17.89 -10.06 -3.76
CA THR A 149 18.03 -9.77 -5.19
C THR A 149 19.31 -9.04 -5.51
N SER A 150 19.85 -8.26 -4.57
CA SER A 150 21.13 -7.59 -4.70
C SER A 150 21.87 -7.56 -3.36
N VAL A 151 23.19 -7.49 -3.43
CA VAL A 151 24.08 -7.14 -2.32
C VAL A 151 24.79 -5.86 -2.73
N ASN A 152 24.28 -4.70 -2.30
CA ASN A 152 24.77 -3.40 -2.76
C ASN A 152 26.15 -3.07 -2.15
N TYR A 153 26.39 -3.55 -0.93
CA TYR A 153 27.68 -3.47 -0.26
C TYR A 153 27.98 -4.78 0.44
N ASP A 154 29.23 -5.25 0.31
CA ASP A 154 29.75 -6.39 1.05
C ASP A 154 31.16 -6.09 1.56
N LYS A 155 31.23 -5.49 2.75
CA LYS A 155 32.46 -5.09 3.44
C LYS A 155 32.60 -5.86 4.76
N PRO A 156 33.81 -6.00 5.34
CA PRO A 156 33.99 -6.71 6.60
C PRO A 156 33.15 -6.16 7.77
N ASP A 157 32.87 -4.85 7.75
CA ASP A 157 32.14 -4.09 8.76
C ASP A 157 30.75 -3.62 8.33
N TYR A 158 30.30 -3.98 7.12
CA TYR A 158 29.02 -3.51 6.60
C TYR A 158 28.50 -4.41 5.49
N VAL A 159 27.21 -4.74 5.51
CA VAL A 159 26.54 -5.36 4.37
C VAL A 159 25.18 -4.70 4.14
N GLU A 160 24.82 -4.56 2.87
CA GLU A 160 23.51 -4.05 2.45
C GLU A 160 22.88 -5.01 1.45
N TYR A 161 21.67 -5.46 1.76
CA TYR A 161 20.87 -6.32 0.89
C TYR A 161 19.66 -5.58 0.34
N GLU A 162 19.36 -5.78 -0.93
CA GLU A 162 18.01 -5.57 -1.44
C GLU A 162 17.24 -6.88 -1.39
N ILE A 163 16.06 -6.84 -0.80
CA ILE A 163 15.20 -8.01 -0.65
C ILE A 163 13.83 -7.77 -1.30
N VAL A 164 13.23 -8.85 -1.80
CA VAL A 164 11.87 -8.83 -2.35
C VAL A 164 11.04 -9.97 -1.81
N LYS A 165 9.78 -9.66 -1.53
CA LYS A 165 8.75 -10.65 -1.21
C LYS A 165 7.40 -10.11 -1.69
N LYS A 166 6.77 -10.89 -2.54
CA LYS A 166 5.56 -10.52 -3.27
C LYS A 166 5.74 -9.26 -4.12
N ASP A 167 5.33 -8.14 -3.58
CA ASP A 167 5.31 -6.83 -4.22
C ASP A 167 5.96 -5.78 -3.30
N SER A 168 6.49 -6.23 -2.17
CA SER A 168 7.26 -5.47 -1.21
C SER A 168 8.75 -5.64 -1.48
N THR A 169 9.50 -4.57 -1.23
CA THR A 169 10.95 -4.59 -1.24
C THR A 169 11.51 -3.65 -0.18
N TYR A 170 12.63 -4.05 0.41
CA TYR A 170 13.34 -3.29 1.44
C TYR A 170 14.84 -3.36 1.18
N GLU A 171 15.55 -2.37 1.70
CA GLU A 171 16.98 -2.41 1.93
C GLU A 171 17.22 -2.85 3.38
N VAL A 172 18.11 -3.82 3.58
CA VAL A 172 18.53 -4.27 4.90
C VAL A 172 20.00 -3.92 5.06
N GLN A 173 20.28 -2.98 5.94
CA GLN A 173 21.62 -2.46 6.21
C GLN A 173 22.10 -3.01 7.56
N ILE A 174 23.30 -3.59 7.57
CA ILE A 174 23.84 -4.29 8.73
C ILE A 174 25.25 -3.77 8.99
N ASP A 175 25.41 -3.03 10.08
CA ASP A 175 26.72 -2.62 10.58
C ASP A 175 27.31 -3.73 11.44
N LEU A 176 28.53 -4.16 11.12
CA LEU A 176 29.22 -5.28 11.76
C LEU A 176 30.43 -4.80 12.54
N ASP A 177 30.70 -5.45 13.67
CA ASP A 177 31.98 -5.31 14.34
C ASP A 177 33.12 -5.90 13.50
N LYS A 178 34.21 -5.15 13.31
CA LYS A 178 35.36 -5.60 12.51
C LYS A 178 36.05 -6.85 13.05
N ASN A 179 36.00 -7.08 14.36
CA ASN A 179 36.75 -8.16 15.00
C ASN A 179 35.90 -9.41 15.19
N SER A 180 34.67 -9.23 15.69
CA SER A 180 33.77 -10.35 15.96
C SER A 180 32.87 -10.70 14.77
N HIS A 181 32.80 -9.84 13.75
CA HIS A 181 31.88 -9.96 12.61
C HIS A 181 30.41 -10.10 13.02
N LYS A 182 30.06 -9.62 14.21
CA LYS A 182 28.68 -9.61 14.74
C LYS A 182 28.05 -8.24 14.54
N ALA A 183 26.76 -8.22 14.23
CA ALA A 183 26.07 -6.97 13.95
C ALA A 183 25.93 -6.10 15.20
N LYS A 184 26.25 -4.82 15.05
CA LYS A 184 26.01 -3.78 16.05
C LYS A 184 24.68 -3.09 15.82
N LYS A 185 24.27 -3.00 14.55
CA LYS A 185 23.05 -2.33 14.12
C LYS A 185 22.48 -3.03 12.91
N VAL A 186 21.16 -3.11 12.85
CA VAL A 186 20.41 -3.57 11.69
C VAL A 186 19.31 -2.56 11.43
N ASP A 187 19.26 -2.00 10.22
CA ASP A 187 18.22 -1.07 9.78
C ASP A 187 17.47 -1.67 8.59
N VAL A 188 16.14 -1.53 8.59
CA VAL A 188 15.27 -1.93 7.49
C VAL A 188 14.61 -0.68 6.92
N THR A 189 14.99 -0.31 5.71
CA THR A 189 14.53 0.91 5.04
C THR A 189 13.73 0.56 3.80
N THR A 190 12.80 1.45 3.44
CA THR A 190 12.13 1.35 2.15
C THR A 190 13.18 1.44 1.05
N ASN A 191 13.16 0.49 0.12
CA ASN A 191 14.06 0.50 -1.03
C ASN A 191 13.58 1.60 -2.02
N VAL A 192 14.20 2.77 -1.89
CA VAL A 192 13.90 3.95 -2.72
C VAL A 192 14.61 3.83 -4.07
N TRP A 193 15.81 3.27 -4.09
CA TRP A 193 16.65 3.13 -5.28
C TRP A 193 16.94 1.66 -5.54
N LYS A 194 16.19 1.07 -6.47
CA LYS A 194 16.24 -0.36 -6.74
C LYS A 194 17.28 -0.67 -7.80
N THR A 195 18.05 -1.73 -7.59
CA THR A 195 18.79 -2.35 -8.69
C THR A 195 17.87 -2.96 -9.74
N ASP A 196 18.36 -3.09 -10.97
CA ASP A 196 17.67 -3.79 -12.06
C ASP A 196 17.22 -5.21 -11.65
N ALA A 197 18.04 -5.90 -10.87
CA ALA A 197 17.73 -7.24 -10.37
C ALA A 197 16.46 -7.24 -9.49
N THR A 198 16.33 -6.26 -8.59
CA THR A 198 15.17 -6.06 -7.73
C THR A 198 13.95 -5.66 -8.54
N GLU A 199 14.08 -4.71 -9.48
CA GLU A 199 12.98 -4.32 -10.36
C GLU A 199 12.45 -5.51 -11.18
N ASN A 200 13.36 -6.29 -11.77
CA ASN A 200 12.99 -7.45 -12.55
C ASN A 200 12.34 -8.54 -11.71
N ALA A 201 12.82 -8.75 -10.47
CA ALA A 201 12.21 -9.70 -9.55
C ALA A 201 10.78 -9.28 -9.16
N LEU A 202 10.54 -7.99 -8.91
CA LEU A 202 9.20 -7.45 -8.67
C LEU A 202 8.28 -7.67 -9.88
N LYS A 203 8.75 -7.34 -11.09
CA LYS A 203 8.00 -7.58 -12.34
C LYS A 203 7.66 -9.06 -12.52
N GLN A 204 8.60 -9.97 -12.27
CA GLN A 204 8.36 -11.41 -12.36
C GLN A 204 7.35 -11.92 -11.31
N GLN A 205 7.43 -11.43 -10.07
CA GLN A 205 6.47 -11.82 -9.03
C GLN A 205 5.07 -11.28 -9.30
N GLN A 206 4.97 -10.13 -9.98
CA GLN A 206 3.69 -9.60 -10.47
C GLN A 206 3.15 -10.41 -11.66
N ALA A 207 4.03 -10.86 -12.57
CA ALA A 207 3.64 -11.60 -13.77
C ALA A 207 3.28 -13.08 -13.52
N ARG A 208 3.78 -13.69 -12.45
CA ARG A 208 3.48 -15.08 -12.06
C ARG A 208 2.13 -15.22 -11.30
N ARG A 209 1.28 -14.20 -11.35
CA ARG A 209 0.03 -14.09 -10.57
C ARG A 209 -1.12 -13.68 -11.46
#